data_AF-Q6YQJ7-F1
#
_entry.id   AF-Q6YQJ7-F1
#
_cell.length_a   1.000
_cell.length_b   1.000
_cell.length_c   1.000
_cell.angle_alpha   90.00
_cell.angle_beta   90.00
_cell.angle_gamma   90.00
#
_symmetry.space_group_name_H-M   'P 1'
#
loop_
_entity.id
_entity.type
_entity.pdbx_description
1 polymer ?
#
loop_
_entity_poly.entity_id
_entity_poly.type
_entity_poly.pdbx_seq_one_letter_code
_entity_poly.pdbx_strand_id
1 'polypeptide(L)'
;MNYQEKIKHIQTHFPMSVLLKKLNIIPPNFNINHRFPCPIHQGKNPTCCHFTSDNKIHCWKCCKDYDIIDVYMAIRQIKSFHEAIQKIAGFMNSFEFKALNKQEKEITKITINPLKQLYQPMKSKQSVDD
;
A
#
# COMPACT_ATOMS: atom_id res chain seq x y z
N MET A 1 -4.37 -8.64 -24.01
CA MET A 1 -3.28 -7.77 -23.51
C MET A 1 -1.93 -8.36 -23.86
N ASN A 2 -1.05 -7.56 -24.46
CA ASN A 2 0.36 -7.86 -24.57
C ASN A 2 1.06 -7.78 -23.19
N TYR A 3 2.34 -8.10 -23.13
CA TYR A 3 3.09 -8.18 -21.88
C TYR A 3 3.26 -6.83 -21.17
N GLN A 4 3.52 -5.75 -21.92
CA GLN A 4 3.65 -4.41 -21.36
C GLN A 4 2.33 -3.90 -20.80
N GLU A 5 1.21 -4.22 -21.47
CA GLU A 5 -0.14 -3.90 -21.00
C GLU A 5 -0.46 -4.64 -19.70
N LYS A 6 -0.05 -5.92 -19.56
CA LYS A 6 -0.20 -6.66 -18.30
C LYS A 6 0.55 -5.98 -17.15
N ILE A 7 1.79 -5.56 -17.37
CA ILE A 7 2.60 -4.86 -16.36
C ILE A 7 1.92 -3.56 -15.94
N LYS A 8 1.55 -2.72 -16.92
CA LYS A 8 0.84 -1.47 -16.66
C LYS A 8 -0.48 -1.71 -15.91
N HIS A 9 -1.24 -2.73 -16.30
CA HIS A 9 -2.49 -3.08 -15.64
C HIS A 9 -2.27 -3.46 -14.17
N ILE A 10 -1.24 -4.26 -13.87
CA ILE A 10 -0.86 -4.60 -12.50
C ILE A 10 -0.50 -3.34 -11.71
N GLN A 11 0.41 -2.53 -12.23
CA GLN A 11 0.91 -1.33 -11.53
C GLN A 11 -0.19 -0.30 -11.24
N THR A 12 -1.18 -0.17 -12.14
CA THR A 12 -2.29 0.78 -12.00
C THR A 12 -3.45 0.24 -11.14
N HIS A 13 -3.75 -1.06 -11.21
CA HIS A 13 -5.00 -1.59 -10.64
C HIS A 13 -4.80 -2.55 -9.46
N PHE A 14 -3.58 -2.93 -9.12
CA PHE A 14 -3.27 -3.67 -7.91
C PHE A 14 -2.69 -2.74 -6.85
N PRO A 15 -3.47 -2.32 -5.84
CA PRO A 15 -2.94 -1.52 -4.74
C PRO A 15 -1.88 -2.28 -3.95
N MET A 16 -0.75 -1.63 -3.67
CA MET A 16 0.34 -2.19 -2.89
C MET A 16 -0.12 -2.58 -1.48
N SER A 17 -1.02 -1.81 -0.87
CA SER A 17 -1.60 -2.14 0.43
C SER A 17 -2.34 -3.48 0.41
N VAL A 18 -3.08 -3.77 -0.66
CA VAL A 18 -3.77 -5.06 -0.85
C VAL A 18 -2.77 -6.20 -0.98
N LEU A 19 -1.66 -6.00 -1.72
CA LEU A 19 -0.60 -7.00 -1.83
C LEU A 19 0.01 -7.31 -0.47
N LEU A 20 0.42 -6.28 0.27
CA LEU A 20 1.08 -6.44 1.57
C LEU A 20 0.18 -7.08 2.61
N LYS A 21 -1.13 -6.78 2.60
CA LYS A 21 -2.13 -7.46 3.44
C LYS A 21 -2.26 -8.94 3.07
N LYS A 22 -2.37 -9.25 1.77
CA LYS A 22 -2.43 -10.64 1.28
C LYS A 22 -1.19 -11.46 1.65
N LEU A 23 -0.03 -10.81 1.69
CA LEU A 23 1.24 -11.42 2.08
C LEU A 23 1.48 -11.41 3.60
N ASN A 24 0.52 -10.93 4.40
CA ASN A 24 0.63 -10.79 5.86
C ASN A 24 1.83 -9.95 6.33
N ILE A 25 2.30 -9.00 5.50
CA ILE A 25 3.38 -8.07 5.86
C ILE A 25 2.85 -6.94 6.74
N ILE A 26 1.60 -6.52 6.49
CA ILE A 26 0.89 -5.52 7.29
C ILE A 26 -0.48 -6.06 7.69
N PRO A 27 -1.05 -5.61 8.83
CA PRO A 27 -2.38 -6.04 9.24
C PRO A 27 -3.50 -5.49 8.34
N PRO A 28 -4.70 -6.10 8.34
CA PRO A 28 -5.82 -5.67 7.50
C PRO A 28 -6.26 -4.21 7.71
N ASN A 29 -6.15 -3.69 8.94
CA ASN A 29 -6.54 -2.32 9.30
C ASN A 29 -5.34 -1.36 9.39
N PHE A 30 -4.24 -1.67 8.70
CA PHE A 30 -3.04 -0.84 8.73
C PHE A 30 -3.31 0.58 8.18
N ASN A 31 -2.81 1.59 8.90
CA ASN A 31 -2.80 2.97 8.43
C ASN A 31 -1.66 3.18 7.43
N ILE A 32 -1.99 3.46 6.17
CA ILE A 32 -1.02 3.62 5.08
C ILE A 32 -0.02 4.77 5.30
N ASN A 33 -0.27 5.69 6.22
CA ASN A 33 0.68 6.75 6.58
C ASN A 33 1.78 6.27 7.55
N HIS A 34 1.64 5.07 8.12
CA HIS A 34 2.62 4.51 9.04
C HIS A 34 3.72 3.74 8.31
N ARG A 35 4.89 3.67 8.95
CA ARG A 35 6.00 2.85 8.49
C ARG A 35 5.81 1.39 8.87
N PHE A 36 6.41 0.49 8.09
CA PHE A 36 6.34 -0.96 8.28
C PHE A 36 7.68 -1.65 7.96
N PRO A 37 7.86 -2.95 8.29
CA PRO A 37 9.08 -3.68 8.01
C PRO A 37 9.30 -3.82 6.50
N CYS A 38 10.55 -3.83 6.04
CA CYS A 38 10.82 -4.06 4.63
C CYS A 38 10.50 -5.52 4.24
N PRO A 39 9.69 -5.77 3.21
CA PRO A 39 9.43 -7.12 2.75
C PRO A 39 10.63 -7.78 2.05
N ILE A 40 11.67 -7.00 1.70
CA ILE A 40 12.77 -7.47 0.85
C ILE A 40 14.05 -7.70 1.65
N HIS A 41 14.53 -6.67 2.35
CA HIS A 41 15.63 -6.90 3.28
C HIS A 41 15.05 -7.46 4.57
N GLN A 42 15.41 -8.69 4.94
CA GLN A 42 14.96 -9.37 6.15
C GLN A 42 15.65 -8.80 7.40
N GLY A 43 15.51 -7.49 7.62
CA GLY A 43 16.06 -6.79 8.78
C GLY A 43 15.12 -6.86 9.97
N LYS A 44 15.68 -6.88 11.19
CA LYS A 44 14.90 -6.78 12.45
C LYS A 44 14.27 -5.39 12.67
N ASN A 45 14.48 -4.42 11.79
CA ASN A 45 13.97 -3.07 11.96
C ASN A 45 12.50 -2.99 11.50
N PRO A 46 11.55 -2.76 12.40
CA PRO A 46 10.13 -2.89 12.08
C PRO A 46 9.53 -1.70 11.30
N THR A 47 10.29 -0.62 11.06
CA THR A 47 9.74 0.67 10.58
C THR A 47 10.62 1.34 9.50
N CYS A 48 11.08 0.58 8.52
CA CYS A 48 12.00 1.06 7.48
C CYS A 48 11.37 1.25 6.09
N CYS A 49 10.08 0.95 5.92
CA CYS A 49 9.35 1.15 4.68
C CYS A 49 8.14 2.06 4.87
N HIS A 50 7.76 2.79 3.82
CA HIS A 50 6.49 3.51 3.73
C HIS A 50 5.93 3.41 2.30
N PHE A 51 4.64 3.68 2.16
CA PHE A 51 4.00 3.81 0.85
C PHE A 51 4.41 5.13 0.18
N THR A 52 4.71 5.08 -1.10
CA THR A 52 4.87 6.26 -1.94
C THR A 52 3.53 6.65 -2.58
N SER A 53 3.46 7.85 -3.18
CA SER A 53 2.26 8.30 -3.90
C SER A 53 1.98 7.54 -5.20
N ASP A 54 2.98 6.85 -5.76
CA ASP A 54 2.92 6.15 -7.05
C ASP A 54 2.74 4.62 -6.91
N ASN A 55 2.06 4.16 -5.85
CA ASN A 55 1.72 2.76 -5.60
C ASN A 55 2.95 1.84 -5.45
N LYS A 56 4.05 2.38 -4.91
CA LYS A 56 5.27 1.64 -4.55
C LYS A 56 5.49 1.68 -3.04
N ILE A 57 6.54 1.01 -2.61
CA ILE A 57 7.12 1.20 -1.27
C ILE A 57 8.53 1.74 -1.41
N HIS A 58 8.91 2.68 -0.56
CA HIS A 58 10.31 3.09 -0.43
C HIS A 58 10.90 2.47 0.83
N CYS A 59 12.11 1.92 0.74
CA CYS A 59 12.85 1.46 1.91
C CYS A 59 14.09 2.33 2.17
N TRP A 60 14.16 2.97 3.34
CA TRP A 60 15.32 3.80 3.70
C TRP A 60 16.61 3.01 3.93
N LYS A 61 16.52 1.73 4.30
CA LYS A 61 17.72 0.90 4.47
C LYS A 61 18.24 0.35 3.15
N CYS A 62 17.34 0.03 2.21
CA CYS A 62 17.75 -0.38 0.86
C CYS A 62 18.05 0.81 -0.05
N CYS A 63 17.66 2.01 0.37
CA CYS A 63 17.73 3.25 -0.42
C CYS A 63 17.09 3.10 -1.81
N LYS A 64 15.97 2.38 -1.90
CA LYS A 64 15.33 2.02 -3.18
C LYS A 64 13.81 1.90 -3.05
N ASP A 65 13.12 2.21 -4.15
CA ASP A 65 11.70 1.95 -4.35
C ASP A 65 11.45 0.56 -4.95
N TYR A 66 10.37 -0.08 -4.51
CA TYR A 66 9.94 -1.39 -4.98
C TYR A 66 8.49 -1.36 -5.42
N ASP A 67 8.24 -1.87 -6.62
CA ASP A 67 6.89 -2.01 -7.14
C ASP A 67 6.23 -3.35 -6.73
N ILE A 68 4.99 -3.54 -7.17
CA ILE A 68 4.19 -4.74 -6.90
C ILE A 68 4.93 -6.02 -7.31
N ILE A 69 5.61 -5.99 -8.46
CA ILE A 69 6.26 -7.16 -9.03
C ILE A 69 7.55 -7.45 -8.27
N ASP A 70 8.35 -6.42 -7.96
CA ASP A 70 9.55 -6.53 -7.11
C ASP A 70 9.22 -7.21 -5.77
N VAL A 71 8.21 -6.70 -5.07
CA VAL A 71 7.79 -7.20 -3.76
C VAL A 71 7.28 -8.64 -3.88
N TYR A 72 6.44 -8.93 -4.87
CA TYR A 72 5.87 -10.27 -5.05
C TYR A 72 6.96 -11.30 -5.37
N MET A 73 7.89 -10.99 -6.27
CA MET A 73 9.00 -11.86 -6.63
C MET A 73 9.90 -12.14 -5.43
N ALA A 74 10.27 -11.11 -4.67
CA ALA A 74 11.13 -11.26 -3.50
C ALA A 74 10.49 -12.15 -2.42
N ILE A 75 9.24 -11.89 -2.05
CA ILE A 75 8.54 -12.64 -1.00
C ILE A 75 8.23 -14.08 -1.44
N ARG A 76 7.84 -14.29 -2.70
CA ARG A 76 7.52 -15.63 -3.23
C ARG A 76 8.74 -16.37 -3.76
N GLN A 77 9.92 -15.75 -3.73
CA GLN A 77 11.17 -16.28 -4.28
C GLN A 77 11.06 -16.71 -5.76
N ILE A 78 10.22 -16.01 -6.52
CA ILE A 78 10.03 -16.27 -7.96
C ILE A 78 11.17 -15.61 -8.72
N LYS A 79 11.97 -16.42 -9.43
CA LYS A 79 13.09 -15.92 -10.23
C LYS A 79 12.67 -15.43 -11.62
N SER A 80 11.55 -15.95 -12.15
CA SER A 80 11.04 -15.59 -13.47
C SER A 80 10.08 -14.40 -13.41
N PHE A 81 10.48 -13.29 -14.01
CA PHE A 81 9.64 -12.09 -14.12
C PHE A 81 8.32 -12.38 -14.86
N HIS A 82 8.36 -13.23 -15.89
CA HIS A 82 7.17 -13.65 -16.64
C HIS A 82 6.20 -14.48 -15.77
N GLU A 83 6.73 -15.43 -15.00
CA GLU A 83 5.92 -16.24 -14.08
C GLU A 83 5.25 -15.38 -13.02
N ALA A 84 5.97 -14.40 -12.45
CA ALA A 84 5.43 -13.48 -11.47
C ALA A 84 4.22 -12.71 -12.04
N ILE A 85 4.34 -12.15 -13.24
CA ILE A 85 3.25 -11.44 -13.92
C ILE A 85 2.04 -12.35 -14.18
N GLN A 86 2.26 -13.60 -14.60
CA GLN A 86 1.17 -14.56 -14.80
C GLN A 86 0.42 -14.86 -13.50
N LYS A 87 1.15 -15.14 -12.40
CA LYS A 87 0.54 -15.42 -11.10
C LYS A 87 -0.20 -14.21 -10.53
N ILE A 88 0.39 -13.01 -10.64
CA ILE A 88 -0.24 -11.76 -10.20
C ILE A 88 -1.53 -11.51 -11.00
N ALA A 89 -1.47 -11.60 -12.33
CA ALA A 89 -2.65 -11.41 -13.18
C ALA A 89 -3.74 -12.45 -12.89
N GLY A 90 -3.36 -13.71 -12.65
CA GLY A 90 -4.27 -14.77 -12.23
C GLY A 90 -4.96 -14.43 -10.91
N PHE A 91 -4.20 -13.95 -9.92
CA PHE A 91 -4.76 -13.50 -8.63
C PHE A 91 -5.73 -12.32 -8.81
N MET A 92 -5.41 -11.33 -9.64
CA MET A 92 -6.29 -10.18 -9.89
C MET A 92 -7.67 -10.57 -10.46
N ASN A 93 -7.78 -11.74 -11.11
CA ASN A 93 -9.06 -12.26 -11.62
C ASN A 93 -9.88 -13.02 -10.56
N SER A 94 -9.29 -13.33 -9.40
CA SER A 94 -9.93 -14.11 -8.34
C SER A 94 -11.00 -13.31 -7.57
N PHE A 95 -11.94 -14.04 -6.95
CA PHE A 95 -12.89 -13.45 -6.01
C PHE A 95 -12.18 -12.84 -4.78
N GLU A 96 -11.12 -13.50 -4.31
CA GLU A 96 -10.33 -13.02 -3.17
C GLU A 96 -9.78 -11.62 -3.41
N PHE A 97 -9.19 -11.36 -4.58
CA PHE A 97 -8.70 -10.03 -4.93
C PHE A 97 -9.82 -8.99 -4.97
N LYS A 98 -10.98 -9.33 -5.56
CA LYS A 98 -12.13 -8.42 -5.64
C LYS A 98 -12.64 -8.04 -4.24
N ALA A 99 -12.69 -9.00 -3.32
CA ALA A 99 -13.11 -8.77 -1.93
C ALA A 99 -12.12 -7.85 -1.20
N LEU A 100 -10.81 -8.15 -1.24
CA LEU A 100 -9.78 -7.34 -0.58
C LEU A 100 -9.72 -5.90 -1.14
N ASN A 101 -9.81 -5.76 -2.47
CA ASN A 101 -9.79 -4.45 -3.12
C ASN A 101 -11.04 -3.61 -2.81
N LYS A 102 -12.20 -4.26 -2.65
CA LYS A 102 -13.43 -3.57 -2.21
C LYS A 102 -13.27 -3.05 -0.77
N GLN A 103 -12.81 -3.92 0.14
CA GLN A 103 -12.56 -3.55 1.53
C GLN A 103 -11.56 -2.38 1.65
N GLU A 104 -10.47 -2.42 0.88
CA GLU A 104 -9.48 -1.33 0.87
C GLU A 104 -10.12 0.02 0.49
N LYS A 105 -10.92 0.04 -0.58
CA LYS A 105 -11.61 1.25 -1.05
C LYS A 105 -12.61 1.79 -0.03
N GLU A 106 -13.26 0.93 0.74
CA GLU A 106 -14.17 1.34 1.81
C GLU A 106 -13.42 1.99 2.98
N ILE A 107 -12.29 1.39 3.40
CA ILE A 107 -11.44 1.96 4.44
C ILE A 107 -10.92 3.34 4.02
N THR A 108 -10.38 3.48 2.81
CA THR A 108 -9.83 4.77 2.34
C THR A 108 -10.89 5.87 2.30
N LYS A 109 -12.13 5.56 1.91
CA LYS A 109 -13.24 6.53 1.94
C LYS A 109 -13.53 7.05 3.35
N ILE A 110 -13.49 6.16 4.34
CA ILE A 110 -13.72 6.53 5.74
C ILE A 110 -12.55 7.37 6.28
N THR A 111 -11.30 7.03 5.95
CA THR A 111 -10.10 7.73 6.42
C THR A 111 -9.85 9.09 5.75
N ILE A 112 -10.43 9.38 4.58
CA ILE A 112 -10.36 10.72 3.96
C ILE A 112 -11.37 11.69 4.63
N ASN A 113 -12.47 11.17 5.20
CA ASN A 113 -13.51 11.98 5.84
C ASN A 113 -13.28 12.52 7.28
N PRO A 114 -12.25 12.15 8.08
CA PRO A 114 -12.07 12.71 9.44
C PRO A 114 -11.50 14.13 9.44
N LEU A 115 -10.77 14.52 8.39
CA LEU A 115 -10.05 15.80 8.33
C LEU A 115 -10.97 17.02 8.19
N LYS A 116 -12.24 16.85 7.81
CA LYS A 116 -13.22 17.95 7.77
C LYS A 116 -13.74 18.36 9.15
N GLN A 117 -13.50 17.57 10.21
CA GLN A 117 -14.01 17.88 11.55
C GLN A 117 -12.99 18.58 12.47
N LEU A 118 -11.71 18.65 12.10
CA LEU A 118 -10.65 19.18 12.97
C LEU A 118 -10.32 20.67 12.80
N TYR A 119 -10.86 21.33 11.76
CA TYR A 119 -10.73 22.79 11.58
C TYR A 119 -12.05 23.49 11.89
N GLN A 120 -12.41 23.54 13.17
CA GLN A 120 -13.27 24.61 13.68
C GLN A 120 -12.33 25.74 14.16
N PRO A 121 -12.40 26.95 13.59
CA PRO A 121 -11.57 28.06 14.06
C PRO A 121 -11.91 28.34 15.53
N MET A 122 -10.92 28.31 16.41
CA MET A 122 -11.10 28.75 17.80
C MET A 122 -11.54 30.21 17.78
N LYS A 123 -12.78 30.49 18.20
CA LYS A 123 -13.22 31.87 18.48
C LYS A 123 -12.31 32.44 19.56
N SER A 124 -11.63 33.54 19.25
CA SER A 124 -10.87 34.33 20.21
C SER A 124 -11.80 34.73 21.37
N LYS A 125 -11.44 34.34 22.59
CA LYS A 125 -12.06 34.91 23.80
C LYS A 125 -11.59 36.36 23.89
N GLN A 126 -12.52 37.30 23.74
CA GLN A 126 -12.30 38.67 24.18
C GLN A 126 -11.99 38.67 25.68
N SER A 127 -10.87 39.28 26.06
CA SER A 127 -10.58 39.67 27.44
C SER A 127 -11.60 40.73 27.85
N VAL A 128 -12.24 40.50 29.00
CA VAL A 128 -12.95 41.54 29.74
C VAL A 128 -11.95 42.01 30.79
N ASP A 129 -11.45 43.23 30.62
CA ASP A 129 -10.75 43.95 31.69
C ASP A 129 -11.81 44.79 32.42
N ASP A 130 -11.80 44.69 33.75
CA ASP A 130 -12.56 45.55 34.69
C ASP A 130 -11.93 46.95 34.81
#